data_AF-A0A4Q6FY11-F1
#
_entry.id   AF-A0A4Q6FY11-F1
#
_cell.length_a   1.000
_cell.length_b   1.000
_cell.length_c   1.000
_cell.angle_alpha   90.00
_cell.angle_beta   90.00
_cell.angle_gamma   90.00
#
_symmetry.space_group_name_H-M   'P 1'
#
loop_
_entity.id
_entity.type
_entity.pdbx_description
1 polymer ?
#
loop_
_entity_poly.entity_id
_entity_poly.type
_entity_poly.pdbx_seq_one_letter_code
_entity_poly.pdbx_strand_id
1 'polypeptide(L)'
;METYTLHRGTAPLLLSLPHDGTEVPDGIAARLRPSARRVPDTDWHVSRLYDFARGLGASMIVPRYSRYVVDLNRPPDDVSLYPGQNTTGLCPHVQFSGEPVYLDGQDPDEAEVAERVEQYWRPYHRALA
;
A
#
# COMPACT_ATOMS: atom_id res chain seq x y z
N MET A 1 -14.38 8.13 -0.72
CA MET A 1 -14.08 6.69 -0.70
C MET A 1 -13.23 6.41 0.53
N GLU A 2 -13.55 5.39 1.32
CA GLU A 2 -12.75 5.02 2.48
C GLU A 2 -11.53 4.19 2.02
N THR A 3 -10.32 4.69 2.28
CA THR A 3 -9.05 4.09 1.80
C THR A 3 -8.28 3.36 2.90
N TYR A 4 -8.69 3.53 4.16
CA TYR A 4 -8.12 2.88 5.33
C TYR A 4 -9.15 2.81 6.45
N THR A 5 -8.92 1.93 7.42
CA THR A 5 -9.59 1.95 8.72
C THR A 5 -8.61 2.47 9.79
N LEU A 6 -9.10 3.28 10.72
CA LEU A 6 -8.30 3.81 11.84
C LEU A 6 -9.02 3.53 13.16
N HIS A 7 -8.45 2.66 13.96
CA HIS A 7 -8.79 2.50 15.37
C HIS A 7 -7.98 3.50 16.19
N ARG A 8 -8.65 4.41 16.90
CA ARG A 8 -8.00 5.37 17.81
C ARG A 8 -8.01 4.82 19.23
N GLY A 9 -6.82 4.49 19.73
CA GLY A 9 -6.61 4.04 21.10
C GLY A 9 -6.35 5.21 22.07
N THR A 10 -5.96 4.87 23.30
CA THR A 10 -5.70 5.82 24.40
C THR A 10 -4.24 5.86 24.86
N ALA A 11 -3.40 4.92 24.39
CA ALA A 11 -1.98 4.86 24.69
C ALA A 11 -1.15 5.62 23.64
N PRO A 12 0.05 6.12 23.99
CA PRO A 12 0.97 6.78 23.06
C PRO A 12 1.71 5.76 22.16
N LEU A 13 0.96 4.85 21.53
CA LEU A 13 1.46 3.83 20.62
C LEU A 13 0.56 3.78 19.38
N LEU A 14 1.17 3.87 18.20
CA LEU A 14 0.50 3.76 16.90
C LEU A 14 1.13 2.63 16.10
N LEU A 15 0.30 1.71 15.63
CA LEU A 15 0.67 0.68 14.68
C LEU A 15 0.19 1.07 13.28
N SER A 16 1.12 1.29 12.36
CA SER A 16 0.87 1.53 10.94
C SER A 16 1.16 0.25 10.17
N LEU A 17 0.15 -0.30 9.48
CA LEU A 17 0.27 -1.56 8.74
C LEU A 17 0.08 -1.32 7.22
N PRO A 18 1.01 -0.61 6.57
CA PRO A 18 0.82 -0.03 5.23
C PRO A 18 0.62 -1.05 4.09
N HIS A 19 0.90 -2.34 4.34
CA HIS A 19 0.85 -3.40 3.32
C HIS A 19 -0.17 -4.50 3.63
N ASP A 20 -1.00 -4.36 4.66
CA ASP A 20 -2.01 -5.39 5.06
C ASP A 20 -3.30 -5.32 4.19
N GLY A 21 -3.44 -4.28 3.36
CA GLY A 21 -4.54 -4.12 2.41
C GLY A 21 -4.45 -5.09 1.22
N THR A 22 -5.61 -5.47 0.67
CA THR A 22 -5.71 -6.52 -0.37
C THR A 22 -6.55 -6.13 -1.57
N GLU A 23 -7.40 -5.11 -1.46
CA GLU A 23 -8.26 -4.72 -2.57
C GLU A 23 -7.47 -4.01 -3.67
N VAL A 24 -7.88 -4.22 -4.92
CA VAL A 24 -7.37 -3.50 -6.09
C VAL A 24 -8.59 -3.01 -6.89
N PRO A 25 -8.73 -1.70 -7.14
CA PRO A 25 -9.82 -1.16 -7.96
C PRO A 25 -9.85 -1.78 -9.36
N ASP A 26 -11.03 -2.02 -9.92
CA ASP A 26 -11.21 -2.76 -11.20
C ASP A 26 -10.38 -2.19 -12.35
N GLY A 27 -10.27 -0.86 -12.47
CA GLY A 27 -9.46 -0.21 -13.51
C GLY A 27 -7.96 -0.47 -13.39
N ILE A 28 -7.46 -0.71 -12.18
CA ILE A 28 -6.07 -1.15 -11.94
C ILE A 28 -5.99 -2.67 -12.14
N ALA A 29 -6.91 -3.44 -11.53
CA ALA A 29 -6.91 -4.90 -11.59
C ALA A 29 -6.96 -5.44 -13.03
N ALA A 30 -7.72 -4.79 -13.92
CA ALA A 30 -7.81 -5.16 -15.34
C ALA A 30 -6.44 -5.13 -16.06
N ARG A 31 -5.53 -4.27 -15.61
CA ARG A 31 -4.18 -4.10 -16.16
C ARG A 31 -3.12 -4.98 -15.49
N LEU A 32 -3.43 -5.59 -14.36
CA LEU A 32 -2.50 -6.46 -13.65
C LEU A 32 -2.39 -7.84 -14.31
N ARG A 33 -1.19 -8.42 -14.27
CA ARG A 33 -0.97 -9.83 -14.60
C ARG A 33 -1.74 -10.74 -13.64
N PRO A 34 -2.15 -11.95 -14.07
CA PRO A 34 -2.83 -12.90 -13.19
C PRO A 34 -2.06 -13.25 -11.90
N SER A 35 -0.72 -13.21 -11.90
CA SER A 35 0.07 -13.37 -10.68
C SER A 35 -0.09 -12.22 -9.71
N ALA A 36 0.01 -10.98 -10.19
CA ALA A 36 -0.15 -9.78 -9.38
C ALA A 36 -1.59 -9.54 -8.89
N ARG A 37 -2.63 -9.98 -9.64
CA ARG A 37 -4.03 -9.88 -9.19
C ARG A 37 -4.32 -10.61 -7.88
N ARG A 38 -3.47 -11.58 -7.50
CA ARG A 38 -3.56 -12.29 -6.21
C ARG A 38 -2.90 -11.54 -5.05
N VAL A 39 -2.32 -10.36 -5.32
CA VAL A 39 -1.61 -9.51 -4.35
C VAL A 39 -0.60 -10.27 -3.46
N PRO A 40 0.34 -11.05 -4.06
CA PRO A 40 1.24 -11.91 -3.29
C PRO A 40 2.18 -11.13 -2.36
N ASP A 41 2.48 -9.87 -2.67
CA ASP A 41 3.38 -9.01 -1.88
C ASP A 41 2.67 -8.27 -0.73
N THR A 42 1.43 -8.64 -0.41
CA THR A 42 0.70 -8.18 0.78
C THR A 42 1.35 -8.74 2.06
N ASP A 43 1.40 -7.91 3.10
CA ASP A 43 1.79 -8.33 4.44
C ASP A 43 0.61 -9.06 5.11
N TRP A 44 0.36 -10.30 4.69
CA TRP A 44 -0.85 -11.02 5.04
C TRP A 44 -1.03 -11.22 6.55
N HIS A 45 -2.21 -10.83 7.03
CA HIS A 45 -2.68 -11.08 8.40
C HIS A 45 -1.88 -10.36 9.49
N VAL A 46 -1.06 -9.37 9.14
CA VAL A 46 -0.32 -8.58 10.13
C VAL A 46 -1.29 -7.83 11.04
N SER A 47 -2.43 -7.35 10.54
CA SER A 47 -3.45 -6.74 11.40
C SER A 47 -4.06 -7.73 12.39
N ARG A 48 -4.23 -8.99 11.98
CA ARG A 48 -4.72 -10.05 12.87
C ARG A 48 -3.67 -10.46 13.89
N LEU A 49 -2.41 -10.54 13.48
CA LEU A 49 -1.28 -10.85 14.35
C LEU A 49 -1.16 -9.81 15.49
N TYR A 50 -1.37 -8.53 15.17
CA TYR A 50 -1.28 -7.43 16.13
C TYR A 50 -2.61 -7.01 16.77
N ASP A 51 -3.70 -7.74 16.58
CA ASP A 51 -5.03 -7.33 17.08
C ASP A 51 -5.07 -7.14 18.61
N PHE A 52 -4.23 -7.89 19.34
CA PHE A 52 -4.06 -7.75 20.79
C PHE A 52 -3.64 -6.34 21.23
N ALA A 53 -2.97 -5.58 20.36
CA ALA A 53 -2.49 -4.23 20.68
C ALA A 53 -3.64 -3.25 20.92
N ARG A 54 -4.83 -3.49 20.34
CA ARG A 54 -6.04 -2.72 20.64
C ARG A 54 -6.43 -2.84 22.11
N GLY A 55 -6.32 -4.04 22.68
CA GLY A 55 -6.54 -4.29 24.12
C GLY A 55 -5.52 -3.60 25.03
N LEU A 56 -4.35 -3.24 24.49
CA LEU A 56 -3.32 -2.45 25.18
C LEU A 56 -3.53 -0.93 24.99
N GLY A 57 -4.60 -0.52 24.31
CA GLY A 57 -4.92 0.88 24.04
C GLY A 57 -4.13 1.49 22.87
N ALA A 58 -3.46 0.69 22.04
CA ALA A 58 -2.75 1.21 20.86
C ALA A 58 -3.72 1.72 19.79
N SER A 59 -3.35 2.79 19.09
CA SER A 59 -3.99 3.16 17.83
C SER A 59 -3.49 2.26 16.70
N MET A 60 -4.33 2.00 15.71
CA MET A 60 -4.00 1.10 14.61
C MET A 60 -4.64 1.57 13.31
N ILE A 61 -3.84 1.71 12.27
CA ILE A 61 -4.29 2.07 10.92
C ILE A 61 -3.98 0.94 9.94
N VAL A 62 -4.98 0.58 9.14
CA VAL A 62 -4.90 -0.52 8.17
C VAL A 62 -5.48 -0.02 6.83
N PRO A 63 -4.71 -0.06 5.73
CA PRO A 63 -5.21 0.36 4.43
C PRO A 63 -6.17 -0.68 3.87
N ARG A 64 -7.11 -0.21 3.05
CA ARG A 64 -8.03 -1.07 2.32
C ARG A 64 -7.36 -1.70 1.10
N TYR A 65 -6.56 -0.90 0.41
CA TYR A 65 -5.98 -1.25 -0.89
C TYR A 65 -4.59 -1.86 -0.76
N SER A 66 -4.29 -2.78 -1.68
CA SER A 66 -2.98 -3.41 -1.79
C SER A 66 -1.90 -2.40 -2.18
N ARG A 67 -0.66 -2.69 -1.81
CA ARG A 67 0.54 -1.94 -2.23
C ARG A 67 0.70 -1.81 -3.75
N TYR A 68 0.06 -2.67 -4.55
CA TYR A 68 0.05 -2.53 -6.02
C TYR A 68 -0.81 -1.37 -6.51
N VAL A 69 -1.70 -0.82 -5.68
CA VAL A 69 -2.38 0.44 -5.94
C VAL A 69 -1.42 1.59 -5.66
N VAL A 70 -0.88 1.64 -4.45
CA VAL A 70 0.20 2.55 -4.05
C VAL A 70 0.91 1.98 -2.82
N ASP A 71 2.23 2.05 -2.80
CA ASP A 71 3.04 1.61 -1.66
C ASP A 71 3.05 2.71 -0.59
N LEU A 72 2.28 2.51 0.48
CA LEU A 72 2.14 3.46 1.59
C LEU A 72 3.38 3.57 2.48
N ASN A 73 4.43 2.77 2.23
CA ASN A 73 5.72 2.85 2.92
C ASN A 73 6.80 3.52 2.04
N ARG A 74 6.41 4.15 0.94
CA ARG A 74 7.26 4.96 0.05
C ARG A 74 6.91 6.45 0.14
N PRO A 75 7.89 7.34 -0.06
CA PRO A 75 7.61 8.77 -0.14
C PRO A 75 6.81 9.07 -1.43
N PRO A 76 6.00 10.15 -1.44
CA PRO A 76 5.07 10.43 -2.54
C PRO A 76 5.77 10.96 -3.81
N ASP A 77 7.05 11.31 -3.72
CA ASP A 77 7.91 11.74 -4.82
C ASP A 77 8.72 10.59 -5.43
N ASP A 78 8.48 9.36 -4.97
CA ASP A 78 9.13 8.11 -5.40
C ASP A 78 10.68 8.15 -5.42
N VAL A 79 11.27 9.04 -4.62
CA VAL A 79 12.72 9.13 -4.49
C VAL A 79 13.22 7.83 -3.83
N SER A 80 14.04 7.07 -4.56
CA SER A 80 14.61 5.83 -4.04
C SER A 80 15.44 6.12 -2.79
N LEU A 81 15.06 5.48 -1.68
CA LEU A 81 15.80 5.54 -0.42
C LEU A 81 17.18 4.87 -0.52
N TYR A 82 17.39 4.02 -1.53
CA TYR A 82 18.62 3.25 -1.73
C TYR A 82 19.07 3.33 -3.20
N PRO A 83 19.76 4.41 -3.60
CA PRO A 83 20.30 4.55 -4.95
C PRO A 83 21.15 3.33 -5.33
N GLY A 84 20.81 2.67 -6.44
CA GLY A 84 21.54 1.49 -6.94
C GLY A 84 21.02 0.13 -6.46
N GLN A 85 19.95 0.07 -5.68
CA GLN A 85 19.21 -1.18 -5.42
C GLN A 85 17.95 -1.27 -6.29
N ASN A 86 17.55 -2.49 -6.67
CA ASN A 86 16.23 -2.76 -7.26
C ASN A 86 15.15 -2.48 -6.21
N THR A 87 14.80 -1.21 -6.03
CA THR A 87 13.68 -0.81 -5.19
C THR A 87 12.40 -0.87 -6.02
N THR A 88 11.36 -1.51 -5.49
CA THR A 88 10.00 -1.30 -6.00
C THR A 88 9.63 0.18 -5.81
N GLY A 89 9.17 0.83 -6.88
CA GLY A 89 8.67 2.20 -6.85
C GLY A 89 7.34 2.34 -6.11
N LEU A 90 6.89 3.58 -5.93
CA LEU A 90 5.66 3.99 -5.26
C LEU A 90 4.42 3.30 -5.84
N CYS A 91 4.40 3.11 -7.16
CA CYS A 91 3.50 2.19 -7.84
C CYS A 91 4.34 1.00 -8.35
N PRO A 92 4.33 -0.16 -7.66
CA PRO A 92 5.24 -1.24 -7.99
C PRO A 92 5.04 -1.78 -9.42
N HIS A 93 6.11 -1.82 -10.21
CA HIS A 93 6.13 -2.42 -11.56
C HIS A 93 6.53 -3.89 -11.56
N VAL A 94 7.21 -4.35 -10.51
CA VAL A 94 7.77 -5.69 -10.36
C VAL A 94 7.38 -6.23 -8.98
N GLN A 95 6.94 -7.49 -8.94
CA GLN A 95 6.61 -8.22 -7.72
C GLN A 95 7.89 -8.59 -6.97
N PHE A 96 7.80 -8.99 -5.70
CA PHE A 96 8.98 -9.48 -4.97
C PHE A 96 9.60 -10.75 -5.56
N SER A 97 8.81 -11.53 -6.30
CA SER A 97 9.30 -12.68 -7.07
C SER A 97 10.15 -12.29 -8.29
N GLY A 98 10.15 -11.02 -8.69
CA GLY A 98 10.77 -10.53 -9.93
C GLY A 98 9.85 -10.56 -11.15
N GLU A 99 8.63 -11.08 -11.04
CA GLU A 99 7.65 -11.04 -12.13
C GLU A 99 7.06 -9.62 -12.32
N PRO A 100 6.69 -9.21 -13.55
CA PRO A 100 6.00 -7.94 -13.75
C PRO A 100 4.65 -7.87 -13.03
N VAL A 101 4.26 -6.68 -12.58
CA VAL A 101 2.95 -6.42 -11.97
C VAL A 101 1.89 -6.18 -13.05
N TYR A 102 2.22 -5.38 -14.06
CA TYR A 102 1.31 -4.99 -15.15
C TYR A 102 1.47 -5.88 -16.39
N LEU A 103 0.40 -5.94 -17.18
CA LEU A 103 0.45 -6.38 -18.56
C LEU A 103 1.35 -5.43 -19.38
N ASP A 104 1.90 -5.92 -20.48
CA ASP A 104 2.88 -5.16 -21.25
C ASP A 104 2.28 -3.83 -21.75
N GLY A 105 2.95 -2.71 -21.43
CA GLY A 105 2.52 -1.36 -21.80
C GLY A 105 1.30 -0.85 -21.02
N GLN A 106 0.95 -1.47 -19.89
CA GLN A 106 -0.18 -1.07 -19.05
C GLN A 106 0.26 -0.50 -17.69
N ASP A 107 1.55 -0.20 -17.54
CA ASP A 107 2.10 0.52 -16.39
C ASP A 107 1.43 1.90 -16.22
N PRO A 108 1.28 2.39 -14.98
CA PRO A 108 0.77 3.73 -14.74
C PRO A 108 1.79 4.77 -15.24
N ASP A 109 1.28 5.85 -15.84
CA ASP A 109 2.09 7.01 -16.17
C ASP A 109 2.23 7.97 -14.98
N GLU A 110 3.03 9.02 -15.14
CA GLU A 110 3.28 10.01 -14.09
C GLU A 110 2.00 10.72 -13.61
N ALA A 111 1.05 10.97 -14.51
CA ALA A 111 -0.20 11.63 -14.18
C ALA A 111 -1.08 10.71 -13.31
N GLU A 112 -1.18 9.43 -13.67
CA GLU A 112 -1.90 8.45 -12.88
C GLU A 112 -1.23 8.20 -11.51
N VAL A 113 0.11 8.18 -11.44
CA VAL A 113 0.83 8.07 -10.17
C VAL A 113 0.47 9.25 -9.27
N ALA A 114 0.46 10.49 -9.78
CA ALA A 114 0.05 11.67 -9.02
C ALA A 114 -1.41 11.58 -8.54
N GLU A 115 -2.32 11.07 -9.37
CA GLU A 115 -3.71 10.82 -8.96
C GLU A 115 -3.80 9.78 -7.83
N ARG A 116 -3.04 8.68 -7.93
CA ARG A 116 -3.00 7.65 -6.88
C ARG A 116 -2.43 8.21 -5.57
N VAL A 117 -1.47 9.12 -5.64
CA VAL A 117 -0.97 9.83 -4.46
C VAL A 117 -2.07 10.63 -3.78
N GLU A 118 -2.83 11.43 -4.54
CA GLU A 118 -3.93 12.22 -3.97
C GLU A 118 -5.07 11.36 -3.42
N GLN A 119 -5.42 10.29 -4.13
CA GLN A 119 -6.58 9.47 -3.81
C GLN A 119 -6.32 8.48 -2.67
N TYR A 120 -5.13 7.86 -2.62
CA TYR A 120 -4.85 6.73 -1.71
C TYR A 120 -3.76 7.06 -0.69
N TRP A 121 -2.63 7.63 -1.15
CA TRP A 121 -1.48 7.89 -0.29
C TRP A 121 -1.74 9.04 0.71
N ARG A 122 -2.25 10.17 0.22
CA ARG A 122 -2.42 11.39 1.02
C ARG A 122 -3.44 11.23 2.15
N PRO A 123 -4.61 10.58 1.95
CA PRO A 123 -5.54 10.33 3.06
C PRO A 123 -4.94 9.49 4.18
N TYR A 124 -4.17 8.44 3.85
CA TYR A 124 -3.51 7.58 4.83
C TYR A 124 -2.48 8.38 5.65
N HIS A 125 -1.62 9.15 4.98
CA HIS A 125 -0.57 9.93 5.65
C HIS A 125 -1.11 11.13 6.42
N ARG A 126 -2.23 11.73 6.00
CA ARG A 126 -2.95 12.74 6.80
C ARG A 126 -3.53 12.15 8.09
N ALA A 127 -3.86 10.86 8.11
CA ALA A 127 -4.38 10.20 9.29
C ALA A 127 -3.28 9.86 10.31
N LEU A 128 -2.03 9.73 9.83
CA LEU A 128 -0.83 9.48 10.63
C LEU A 128 -0.25 10.75 11.28
N ALA A 129 -0.51 11.92 10.70
CA ALA A 129 -0.01 13.23 11.16
C ALA A 129 -0.77 13.72 12.41
#